data_AF-A0A950RRQ0-F1
#
_entry.id   AF-A0A950RRQ0-F1
#
_cell.length_a   1.000
_cell.length_b   1.000
_cell.length_c   1.000
_cell.angle_alpha   90.00
_cell.angle_beta   90.00
_cell.angle_gamma   90.00
#
_symmetry.space_group_name_H-M   'P 1'
#
loop_
_entity.id
_entity.type
_entity.pdbx_description
1 polymer ?
#
loop_
_entity_poly.entity_id
_entity_poly.type
_entity_poly.pdbx_seq_one_letter_code
_entity_poly.pdbx_strand_id
1 'polypeptide(L)'
;MPRTKTPPQKPQTTSVTEIQRFLHRLETQTDPGRLAKALAMLKADRFQLFAQQGDDFLVGVVKSQTDPSLVYSCRLAKDGSYACCTQNLNSCGGLRGSLCKHFLVLIMGLAGSGNLNPALVEPWIIASRKRKPLLDKDAMSDTFLRYKGAEAGEVDWRPTETIPEDYYAF
;
A
#
# COMPACT_ATOMS: atom_id res chain seq x y z
N MET A 1 12.04 -35.04 3.10
CA MET A 1 12.60 -33.85 3.77
C MET A 1 11.45 -33.03 4.33
N PRO A 2 11.34 -32.82 5.65
CA PRO A 2 10.28 -32.00 6.21
C PRO A 2 10.57 -30.52 5.96
N ARG A 3 9.65 -29.80 5.32
CA ARG A 3 9.70 -28.34 5.21
C ARG A 3 9.44 -27.75 6.60
N THR A 4 10.48 -27.19 7.22
CA THR A 4 10.34 -26.37 8.42
C THR A 4 9.39 -25.21 8.11
N LYS A 5 8.21 -25.23 8.73
CA LYS A 5 7.26 -24.13 8.70
C LYS A 5 7.86 -22.99 9.54
N THR A 6 8.28 -21.92 8.88
CA THR A 6 8.68 -20.68 9.56
C THR A 6 7.48 -20.16 10.37
N PRO A 7 7.63 -19.87 11.66
CA PRO A 7 6.55 -19.30 12.46
C PRO A 7 6.12 -17.94 11.89
N PRO A 8 4.83 -17.58 11.95
CA PRO A 8 4.39 -16.23 11.60
C PRO A 8 5.09 -15.23 12.53
N GLN A 9 5.87 -14.30 11.96
CA GLN A 9 6.49 -13.23 12.73
C GLN A 9 5.38 -12.36 13.33
N LYS A 10 5.39 -12.18 14.66
CA LYS A 10 4.51 -11.24 15.35
C LYS A 10 4.75 -9.83 14.78
N PRO A 11 3.69 -9.03 14.53
CA PRO A 11 3.87 -7.63 14.17
C PRO A 11 4.65 -6.93 15.28
N GLN A 12 5.84 -6.42 14.94
CA GLN A 12 6.61 -5.59 15.84
C GLN A 12 5.90 -4.26 15.95
N THR A 13 5.41 -3.94 17.15
CA THR A 13 4.74 -2.67 17.44
C THR A 13 5.77 -1.55 17.26
N THR A 14 5.76 -0.95 16.07
CA THR A 14 6.63 0.18 15.74
C THR A 14 6.16 1.38 16.55
N SER A 15 7.08 2.07 17.24
CA SER A 15 6.70 3.19 18.12
C SER A 15 6.11 4.35 17.31
N VAL A 16 5.23 5.15 17.91
CA VAL A 16 4.61 6.33 17.28
C VAL A 16 5.69 7.26 16.68
N THR A 17 6.79 7.47 17.40
CA THR A 17 7.92 8.29 16.94
C THR A 17 8.65 7.70 15.73
N GLU A 18 8.71 6.37 15.57
CA GLU A 18 9.27 5.73 14.36
C GLU A 18 8.37 5.93 13.15
N ILE A 19 7.06 5.83 13.33
CA ILE A 19 6.07 6.11 12.27
C ILE A 19 6.15 7.57 11.84
N GLN A 20 6.16 8.52 12.78
CA GLN A 20 6.31 9.95 12.46
C GLN A 20 7.58 10.22 11.66
N ARG A 21 8.71 9.63 12.07
CA ARG A 21 9.98 9.76 11.33
C ARG A 21 9.90 9.13 9.94
N PHE A 22 9.21 8.00 9.78
CA PHE A 22 9.01 7.37 8.48
C PHE A 22 8.15 8.26 7.56
N LEU A 23 7.03 8.79 8.06
CA LEU A 23 6.16 9.69 7.30
C LEU A 23 6.92 10.96 6.85
N HIS A 24 7.75 11.53 7.73
CA HIS A 24 8.60 12.66 7.35
C HIS A 24 9.65 12.29 6.29
N ARG A 25 10.26 11.08 6.36
CA ARG A 25 11.18 10.62 5.31
C ARG A 25 10.47 10.43 3.96
N LEU A 26 9.21 9.98 3.96
CA LEU A 26 8.42 9.86 2.74
C LEU A 26 8.25 11.19 1.99
N GLU A 27 8.18 12.32 2.71
CA GLU A 27 8.11 13.67 2.11
C GLU A 27 9.33 13.95 1.21
N THR A 28 10.51 13.48 1.62
CA THR A 28 11.76 13.69 0.86
C THR A 28 11.97 12.65 -0.26
N GLN A 29 11.22 11.54 -0.23
CA GLN A 29 11.42 10.40 -1.12
C GLN A 29 10.34 10.28 -2.21
N THR A 30 9.25 11.04 -2.09
CA THR A 30 8.08 10.95 -2.98
C THR A 30 7.72 12.31 -3.57
N ASP A 31 6.77 12.33 -4.51
CA ASP A 31 6.26 13.59 -5.08
C ASP A 31 5.41 14.33 -4.02
N PRO A 32 5.75 15.57 -3.64
CA PRO A 32 5.05 16.29 -2.58
C PRO A 32 3.56 16.49 -2.85
N GLY A 33 3.18 16.75 -4.11
CA GLY A 33 1.78 16.95 -4.49
C GLY A 33 0.94 15.68 -4.38
N ARG A 34 1.52 14.51 -4.63
CA ARG A 34 0.86 13.22 -4.45
C ARG A 34 0.77 12.83 -2.98
N LEU A 35 1.82 13.12 -2.20
CA LEU A 35 1.81 12.87 -0.77
C LEU A 35 0.75 13.73 -0.07
N ALA A 36 0.69 15.03 -0.39
CA ALA A 36 -0.34 15.92 0.12
C ALA A 36 -1.76 15.44 -0.24
N LYS A 37 -1.96 14.92 -1.45
CA LYS A 37 -3.24 14.32 -1.86
C LYS A 37 -3.58 13.04 -1.07
N ALA A 38 -2.60 12.17 -0.84
CA ALA A 38 -2.81 10.96 -0.07
C ALA A 38 -3.14 11.27 1.40
N LEU A 39 -2.43 12.23 1.99
CA LEU A 39 -2.72 12.71 3.33
C LEU A 39 -4.11 13.35 3.42
N ALA A 40 -4.47 14.21 2.45
CA ALA A 40 -5.82 14.79 2.40
C ALA A 40 -6.91 13.72 2.29
N MET A 41 -6.66 12.65 1.51
CA MET A 41 -7.57 11.50 1.44
C MET A 41 -7.71 10.83 2.81
N LEU A 42 -6.60 10.48 3.47
CA LEU A 42 -6.59 9.83 4.78
C LEU A 42 -7.26 10.68 5.88
N LYS A 43 -7.15 12.01 5.82
CA LYS A 43 -7.84 12.94 6.73
C LYS A 43 -9.34 13.08 6.46
N ALA A 44 -9.78 12.79 5.24
CA ALA A 44 -11.16 13.01 4.82
C ALA A 44 -12.07 11.81 5.10
N ASP A 45 -11.53 10.58 5.07
CA ASP A 45 -12.34 9.37 5.20
C ASP A 45 -11.55 8.17 5.72
N ARG A 46 -12.28 7.17 6.20
CA ARG A 46 -11.76 5.86 6.61
C ARG A 46 -11.50 5.00 5.38
N PHE A 47 -10.38 4.28 5.37
CA PHE A 47 -10.06 3.31 4.35
C PHE A 47 -10.03 1.90 4.91
N GLN A 48 -10.57 0.95 4.15
CA GLN A 48 -10.34 -0.47 4.34
C GLN A 48 -9.23 -0.93 3.40
N LEU A 49 -8.01 -1.02 3.93
CA LEU A 49 -6.81 -1.38 3.18
C LEU A 49 -6.58 -2.89 3.25
N PHE A 50 -6.91 -3.60 2.17
CA PHE A 50 -6.56 -5.01 2.03
C PHE A 50 -5.11 -5.07 1.57
N ALA A 51 -4.21 -5.61 2.38
CA ALA A 51 -2.79 -5.58 2.06
C ALA A 51 -2.06 -6.85 2.50
N GLN A 52 -0.93 -7.11 1.85
CA GLN A 52 0.05 -8.07 2.28
C GLN A 52 1.45 -7.49 2.03
N GLN A 53 2.25 -7.48 3.09
CA GLN A 53 3.69 -7.33 3.00
C GLN A 53 4.32 -8.73 3.06
N GLY A 54 5.05 -9.12 2.02
CA GLY A 54 5.97 -10.25 2.04
C GLY A 54 7.42 -9.78 2.15
N ASP A 55 8.37 -10.70 2.06
CA ASP A 55 9.80 -10.37 2.17
C ASP A 55 10.34 -9.55 1.00
N ASP A 56 9.72 -9.69 -0.18
CA ASP A 56 10.18 -9.06 -1.43
C ASP A 56 9.10 -8.22 -2.13
N PHE A 57 7.91 -8.06 -1.52
CA PHE A 57 6.84 -7.26 -2.10
C PHE A 57 5.89 -6.67 -1.05
N LEU A 58 5.24 -5.57 -1.43
CA LEU A 58 4.04 -5.03 -0.83
C LEU A 58 2.94 -5.03 -1.91
N VAL A 59 1.79 -5.59 -1.58
CA VAL A 59 0.61 -5.56 -2.44
C VAL A 59 -0.60 -5.12 -1.63
N GLY A 60 -1.52 -4.39 -2.25
CA GLY A 60 -2.78 -4.08 -1.60
C GLY A 60 -3.82 -3.43 -2.50
N VAL A 61 -5.05 -3.36 -1.99
CA VAL A 61 -6.21 -2.76 -2.65
C VAL A 61 -6.64 -1.53 -1.88
N VAL A 62 -6.88 -0.45 -2.61
CA VAL A 62 -7.39 0.83 -2.11
C VAL A 62 -8.68 1.16 -2.84
N LYS A 63 -9.79 1.36 -2.11
CA LYS A 63 -11.05 1.83 -2.67
C LYS A 63 -10.96 3.30 -3.06
N SER A 64 -11.64 3.68 -4.14
CA SER A 64 -11.83 5.09 -4.49
C SER A 64 -12.79 5.76 -3.51
N GLN A 65 -12.49 7.00 -3.10
CA GLN A 65 -13.39 7.80 -2.25
C GLN A 65 -14.60 8.34 -3.02
N THR A 66 -14.45 8.58 -4.32
CA THR A 66 -15.48 9.24 -5.13
C THR A 66 -16.36 8.25 -5.90
N ASP A 67 -15.94 6.98 -5.97
CA ASP A 67 -16.67 5.92 -6.67
C ASP A 67 -16.55 4.61 -5.87
N PRO A 68 -17.61 4.18 -5.17
CA PRO A 68 -17.56 2.99 -4.32
C PRO A 68 -17.35 1.69 -5.11
N SER A 69 -17.59 1.71 -6.43
CA SER A 69 -17.39 0.55 -7.31
C SER A 69 -15.95 0.44 -7.84
N LEU A 70 -15.16 1.50 -7.69
CA LEU A 70 -13.81 1.58 -8.24
C LEU A 70 -12.77 1.24 -7.18
N VAL A 71 -11.95 0.24 -7.47
CA VAL A 71 -10.84 -0.18 -6.62
C VAL A 71 -9.53 -0.18 -7.39
N TYR A 72 -8.44 0.09 -6.67
CA TYR A 72 -7.10 0.14 -7.20
C TYR A 72 -6.23 -0.92 -6.53
N SER A 73 -5.61 -1.79 -7.32
CA SER A 73 -4.52 -2.64 -6.85
C SER A 73 -3.21 -1.87 -6.95
N CYS A 74 -2.37 -1.98 -5.93
CA CYS A 74 -1.04 -1.38 -5.85
C CYS A 74 -0.04 -2.50 -5.53
N ARG A 75 1.07 -2.57 -6.26
CA ARG A 75 2.17 -3.51 -6.01
C ARG A 75 3.52 -2.81 -6.07
N LEU A 76 4.32 -2.95 -5.03
CA LEU A 76 5.70 -2.49 -4.95
C LEU A 76 6.60 -3.68 -4.63
N ALA A 77 7.58 -3.97 -5.48
CA ALA A 77 8.56 -5.02 -5.28
C ALA A 77 9.87 -4.46 -4.73
N LYS A 78 10.68 -5.34 -4.12
CA LYS A 78 11.96 -5.01 -3.49
C LYS A 78 12.99 -4.36 -4.40
N ASP A 79 12.95 -4.69 -5.69
CA ASP A 79 13.81 -4.10 -6.73
C ASP A 79 13.36 -2.69 -7.18
N GLY A 80 12.30 -2.17 -6.55
CA GLY A 80 11.65 -0.92 -6.87
C GLY A 80 10.64 -1.01 -8.01
N SER A 81 10.41 -2.18 -8.61
CA SER A 81 9.37 -2.35 -9.63
C SER A 81 8.00 -2.10 -9.03
N TYR A 82 7.15 -1.33 -9.70
CA TYR A 82 5.86 -0.93 -9.17
C TYR A 82 4.78 -0.78 -10.23
N ALA A 83 3.53 -1.01 -9.82
CA ALA A 83 2.35 -0.73 -10.64
C ALA A 83 1.12 -0.45 -9.78
N CYS A 84 0.21 0.35 -10.34
CA CYS A 84 -1.12 0.55 -9.81
C CYS A 84 -2.12 0.55 -10.97
N CYS A 85 -3.24 -0.17 -10.83
CA CYS A 85 -4.27 -0.25 -11.86
C CYS A 85 -5.66 -0.41 -11.25
N THR A 86 -6.69 -0.14 -12.04
CA THR A 86 -8.09 -0.41 -11.67
C THR A 86 -8.42 -1.90 -11.81
N GLN A 87 -9.60 -2.33 -11.36
CA GLN A 87 -10.07 -3.72 -11.54
C GLN A 87 -10.13 -4.19 -13.00
N ASN A 88 -10.17 -3.26 -13.96
CA ASN A 88 -10.17 -3.57 -15.40
C ASN A 88 -8.74 -3.57 -15.98
N LEU A 89 -7.72 -3.62 -15.12
CA LEU A 89 -6.29 -3.61 -15.48
C LEU A 89 -5.86 -2.35 -16.27
N ASN A 90 -6.58 -1.24 -16.10
CA ASN A 90 -6.16 0.04 -16.63
C ASN A 90 -5.15 0.68 -15.68
N SER A 91 -3.95 0.97 -16.17
CA SER A 91 -2.92 1.66 -15.39
C SER A 91 -3.45 2.96 -14.79
N CYS A 92 -3.15 3.19 -13.51
CA CYS A 92 -3.57 4.40 -12.82
C CYS A 92 -2.93 5.63 -13.48
N GLY A 93 -3.77 6.58 -13.92
CA GLY A 93 -3.32 7.82 -14.55
C GLY A 93 -2.46 8.71 -13.65
N GLY A 94 -2.42 8.42 -12.34
CA GLY A 94 -1.58 9.07 -11.36
C GLY A 94 -0.15 8.54 -11.28
N LEU A 95 0.23 7.48 -12.00
CA LEU A 95 1.58 6.92 -11.92
C LEU A 95 2.62 7.86 -12.52
N ARG A 96 2.50 8.28 -13.79
CA ARG A 96 3.38 9.26 -14.47
C ARG A 96 4.86 9.23 -14.01
N GLY A 97 5.48 8.05 -13.93
CA GLY A 97 6.89 7.90 -13.53
C GLY A 97 7.23 7.91 -12.03
N SER A 98 6.24 7.88 -11.12
CA SER A 98 6.46 7.71 -9.67
C SER A 98 5.27 7.04 -8.98
N LEU A 99 5.37 6.76 -7.67
CA LEU A 99 4.26 6.19 -6.90
C LEU A 99 3.04 7.13 -6.93
N CYS A 100 1.86 6.61 -7.26
CA CYS A 100 0.63 7.40 -7.29
C CYS A 100 0.08 7.64 -5.87
N LYS A 101 -0.93 8.51 -5.73
CA LYS A 101 -1.56 8.77 -4.42
C LYS A 101 -2.11 7.51 -3.73
N HIS A 102 -2.59 6.50 -4.48
CA HIS A 102 -3.11 5.25 -3.89
C HIS A 102 -2.01 4.44 -3.20
N PHE A 103 -0.78 4.41 -3.75
CA PHE A 103 0.37 3.81 -3.05
C PHE A 103 0.64 4.52 -1.73
N LEU A 104 0.59 5.85 -1.73
CA LEU A 104 0.89 6.64 -0.55
C LEU A 104 -0.20 6.47 0.51
N VAL A 105 -1.48 6.41 0.12
CA VAL A 105 -2.58 6.02 1.02
C VAL A 105 -2.34 4.64 1.63
N LEU A 106 -1.97 3.64 0.81
CA LEU A 106 -1.69 2.29 1.27
C LEU A 106 -0.51 2.26 2.26
N ILE A 107 0.62 2.84 1.89
CA ILE A 107 1.86 2.82 2.69
C ILE A 107 1.68 3.58 4.00
N MET A 108 1.14 4.81 3.94
CA MET A 108 0.91 5.62 5.13
C MET A 108 -0.16 4.98 6.04
N GLY A 109 -1.23 4.44 5.45
CA GLY A 109 -2.29 3.77 6.20
C GLY A 109 -1.83 2.52 6.95
N LEU A 110 -1.05 1.67 6.29
CA LEU A 110 -0.48 0.48 6.91
C LEU A 110 0.62 0.81 7.92
N ALA A 111 1.43 1.86 7.66
CA ALA A 111 2.43 2.32 8.62
C ALA A 111 1.77 2.91 9.88
N GLY A 112 0.77 3.79 9.71
CA GLY A 112 0.03 4.41 10.82
C GLY A 112 -0.66 3.41 11.74
N SER A 113 -1.12 2.29 11.19
CA SER A 113 -1.77 1.19 11.92
C SER A 113 -0.82 0.11 12.44
N GLY A 114 0.49 0.21 12.15
CA GLY A 114 1.48 -0.79 12.56
C GLY A 114 1.44 -2.11 11.76
N ASN A 115 0.72 -2.15 10.63
CA ASN A 115 0.61 -3.30 9.73
C ASN A 115 1.59 -3.26 8.54
N LEU A 116 2.58 -2.37 8.62
CA LEU A 116 3.71 -2.27 7.71
C LEU A 116 5.00 -2.21 8.52
N ASN A 117 6.02 -2.97 8.13
CA ASN A 117 7.39 -2.74 8.57
C ASN A 117 8.05 -1.67 7.68
N PRO A 118 8.27 -0.43 8.19
CA PRO A 118 8.79 0.66 7.36
C PRO A 118 10.24 0.43 6.93
N ALA A 119 11.04 -0.25 7.76
CA ALA A 119 12.45 -0.52 7.47
C ALA A 119 12.64 -1.44 6.25
N LEU A 120 11.66 -2.30 5.95
CA LEU A 120 11.66 -3.13 4.76
C LEU A 120 11.21 -2.37 3.52
N VAL A 121 10.18 -1.52 3.62
CA VAL A 121 9.55 -0.88 2.45
C VAL A 121 10.29 0.38 2.00
N GLU A 122 10.92 1.11 2.92
CA GLU A 122 11.63 2.35 2.61
C GLU A 122 12.70 2.18 1.51
N PRO A 123 13.59 1.18 1.53
CA PRO A 123 14.51 0.91 0.43
C PRO A 123 13.81 0.67 -0.92
N TRP A 124 12.63 0.05 -0.92
CA TRP A 124 11.87 -0.26 -2.14
C TRP A 124 11.28 1.02 -2.74
N ILE A 125 10.79 1.93 -1.90
CA ILE A 125 10.33 3.26 -2.32
C ILE A 125 11.49 4.03 -2.95
N ILE A 126 12.67 4.04 -2.33
CA ILE A 126 13.85 4.71 -2.87
C ILE A 126 14.25 4.10 -4.23
N ALA A 127 14.26 2.77 -4.33
CA ALA A 127 14.56 2.06 -5.58
C ALA A 127 13.55 2.40 -6.69
N SER A 128 12.27 2.57 -6.35
CA SER A 128 11.21 2.85 -7.32
C SER A 128 11.40 4.18 -8.07
N ARG A 129 12.12 5.14 -7.48
CA ARG A 129 12.41 6.45 -8.09
C ARG A 129 13.21 6.35 -9.39
N LYS A 130 13.93 5.25 -9.58
CA LYS A 130 14.73 4.98 -10.79
C LYS A 130 14.00 4.06 -11.78
N ARG A 131 12.76 3.68 -11.50
CA ARG A 131 11.98 2.73 -12.30
C ARG A 131 10.81 3.44 -12.97
N LYS A 132 10.39 2.91 -14.12
CA LYS A 132 9.10 3.25 -14.74
C LYS A 132 8.05 2.26 -14.22
N PRO A 133 6.78 2.67 -14.12
CA PRO A 133 5.72 1.75 -13.73
C PRO A 133 5.58 0.65 -14.78
N LEU A 134 5.49 -0.60 -14.34
CA LEU A 134 5.34 -1.76 -15.21
C LEU A 134 4.19 -2.63 -14.71
N LEU A 135 3.13 -2.72 -15.52
CA LEU A 135 1.93 -3.47 -15.18
C LEU A 135 2.12 -4.96 -15.46
N ASP A 136 2.27 -5.74 -14.40
CA ASP A 136 2.14 -7.19 -14.42
C ASP A 136 0.64 -7.55 -14.28
N LYS A 137 0.00 -7.92 -15.39
CA LYS A 137 -1.46 -8.17 -15.40
C LYS A 137 -1.86 -9.40 -14.60
N ASP A 138 -1.02 -10.42 -14.55
CA ASP A 138 -1.34 -11.66 -13.83
C ASP A 138 -1.28 -11.39 -12.33
N ALA A 139 -0.19 -10.78 -11.86
CA ALA A 139 -0.05 -10.43 -10.44
C ALA A 139 -1.14 -9.46 -9.94
N MET A 140 -1.60 -8.54 -10.80
CA MET A 140 -2.68 -7.61 -10.46
C MET A 140 -4.04 -8.31 -10.43
N SER A 141 -4.30 -9.21 -11.39
CA SER A 141 -5.53 -10.01 -11.44
C SER A 141 -5.64 -10.90 -10.22
N ASP A 142 -4.56 -11.58 -9.83
CA ASP A 142 -4.51 -12.40 -8.61
C ASP A 142 -4.88 -11.60 -7.36
N THR A 143 -4.42 -10.35 -7.27
CA THR A 143 -4.74 -9.46 -6.15
C THR A 143 -6.24 -9.13 -6.12
N PHE A 144 -6.84 -8.84 -7.27
CA PHE A 144 -8.27 -8.56 -7.36
C PHE A 144 -9.13 -9.79 -7.10
N LEU A 145 -8.73 -10.96 -7.60
CA LEU A 145 -9.41 -12.23 -7.30
C LEU A 145 -9.41 -12.51 -5.80
N ARG A 146 -8.26 -12.35 -5.15
CA ARG A 146 -8.15 -12.50 -3.69
C ARG A 146 -9.02 -11.49 -2.95
N TYR A 147 -9.02 -10.23 -3.38
CA TYR A 147 -9.85 -9.18 -2.79
C TYR A 147 -11.35 -9.50 -2.93
N LYS A 148 -11.79 -9.98 -4.10
CA LYS A 148 -13.18 -10.40 -4.31
C LYS A 148 -13.55 -11.64 -3.49
N GLY A 149 -12.66 -12.61 -3.38
CA GLY A 149 -12.83 -13.73 -2.46
C GLY A 149 -12.95 -13.27 -1.01
N ALA A 150 -12.21 -12.23 -0.60
CA ALA A 150 -12.35 -11.66 0.74
C ALA A 150 -13.68 -10.92 0.95
N GLU A 151 -14.14 -10.14 -0.03
CA GLU A 151 -15.47 -9.51 0.00
C GLU A 151 -16.60 -10.55 0.05
N ALA A 152 -16.43 -11.70 -0.61
CA ALA A 152 -17.38 -12.81 -0.61
C ALA A 152 -17.29 -13.70 0.64
N GLY A 153 -16.29 -13.50 1.52
CA GLY A 153 -16.03 -14.36 2.68
C GLY A 153 -15.41 -15.73 2.34
N GLU A 154 -14.95 -15.92 1.10
CA GLU A 154 -14.28 -17.14 0.62
C GLU A 154 -12.79 -17.17 1.00
N VAL A 155 -12.18 -16.00 1.22
CA VAL A 155 -10.77 -15.84 1.59
C VAL A 155 -10.67 -15.03 2.88
N ASP A 156 -9.97 -15.57 3.90
CA ASP A 156 -9.65 -14.79 5.11
C ASP A 156 -8.51 -13.80 4.81
N TRP A 157 -8.88 -12.63 4.29
CA TRP A 157 -7.99 -11.51 4.09
C TRP A 157 -8.67 -10.25 4.61
N ARG A 158 -8.37 -9.89 5.86
CA ARG A 158 -9.05 -8.80 6.55
C ARG A 158 -8.41 -7.45 6.22
N PRO A 159 -9.20 -6.38 6.03
CA PRO A 159 -8.66 -5.06 5.81
C PRO A 159 -8.06 -4.50 7.10
N THR A 160 -7.08 -3.64 6.93
CA THR A 160 -6.66 -2.67 7.94
C THR A 160 -7.52 -1.42 7.80
N GLU A 161 -8.13 -0.97 8.89
CA GLU A 161 -8.93 0.26 8.89
C GLU A 161 -8.06 1.47 9.25
N THR A 162 -8.15 2.55 8.49
CA THR A 162 -7.51 3.83 8.84
C THR A 162 -8.48 4.74 9.56
N ILE A 163 -7.98 5.51 10.54
CA ILE A 163 -8.76 6.48 11.30
C ILE A 163 -8.28 7.90 10.91
N PRO A 164 -9.16 8.78 10.38
CA PRO A 164 -8.75 10.12 9.92
C PRO A 164 -7.98 10.96 10.93
N GLU A 165 -8.37 10.86 12.20
CA GLU A 165 -7.79 11.59 13.32
C GLU A 165 -6.30 11.29 13.52
N ASP A 166 -5.84 10.08 13.19
CA ASP A 166 -4.43 9.69 13.25
C ASP A 166 -3.55 10.55 12.33
N TYR A 167 -4.16 11.20 11.33
CA TYR A 167 -3.45 11.94 10.29
C TYR A 167 -3.49 13.46 10.48
N TYR A 168 -4.24 13.99 11.45
CA TYR A 168 -4.40 15.45 11.64
C TYR A 168 -3.13 16.18 12.07
N ALA A 169 -2.18 15.45 12.68
CA ALA A 169 -0.91 15.99 13.13
C ALA A 169 0.17 16.11 12.03
N PHE A 170 -0.11 15.59 10.82
CA PHE A 170 0.80 15.63 9.67
C PHE A 170 0.34 16.63 8.62
#